data_AF-A0A920EB33-F1
#
_entry.id   AF-A0A920EB33-F1
#
_cell.length_a   1.000
_cell.length_b   1.000
_cell.length_c   1.000
_cell.angle_alpha   90.00
_cell.angle_beta   90.00
_cell.angle_gamma   90.00
#
_symmetry.space_group_name_H-M   'P 1'
#
loop_
_entity.id
_entity.type
_entity.pdbx_description
1 polymer ?
#
loop_
_entity_poly.entity_id
_entity_poly.type
_entity_poly.pdbx_seq_one_letter_code
_entity_poly.pdbx_strand_id
1 'polypeptide(L)'
;MITKPDSQLIPNTPGSYQFKDGFGRVIYVGKAKVLRSRINSYFQPIDKIHTRTQQMIQEAESVEWIQVQNEVEALILEHSLIQEHQPRFNVRLRDDKSYPFLAVTTADEWPRAMLTRGKLKR
;
A
#
# COMPACT_ATOMS: atom_id res chain seq x y z
N MET A 1 -18.37 9.09 -5.06
CA MET A 1 -17.62 8.39 -6.13
C MET A 1 -16.44 9.26 -6.52
N ILE A 2 -15.24 8.69 -6.48
CA ILE A 2 -13.98 9.38 -6.75
C ILE A 2 -13.92 9.90 -8.19
N THR A 3 -13.44 11.13 -8.34
CA THR A 3 -13.10 11.71 -9.65
C THR A 3 -11.63 11.43 -9.95
N LYS A 4 -11.31 11.18 -11.22
CA LYS A 4 -9.93 10.98 -11.66
C LYS A 4 -9.06 12.19 -11.24
N PRO A 5 -8.00 12.00 -10.43
CA PRO A 5 -7.09 13.08 -10.09
C PRO A 5 -6.34 13.56 -11.33
N ASP A 6 -5.89 14.82 -11.31
CA ASP A 6 -5.05 15.34 -12.38
C ASP A 6 -3.76 14.51 -12.48
N SER A 7 -3.57 13.89 -13.65
CA SER A 7 -2.44 13.01 -13.89
C SER A 7 -1.09 13.72 -13.78
N GLN A 8 -1.04 15.05 -13.93
CA GLN A 8 0.21 15.81 -13.79
C GLN A 8 0.65 15.91 -12.33
N LEU A 9 -0.30 15.92 -11.39
CA LEU A 9 -0.03 15.94 -9.95
C LEU A 9 0.47 14.60 -9.43
N ILE A 10 0.20 13.51 -10.15
CA ILE A 10 0.67 12.18 -9.77
C ILE A 10 2.14 12.01 -10.23
N PRO A 11 3.07 11.70 -9.34
CA PRO A 11 4.48 11.58 -9.68
C PRO A 11 4.78 10.29 -10.48
N ASN A 12 5.86 10.34 -11.27
CA ASN A 12 6.40 9.19 -12.00
C ASN A 12 7.44 8.44 -11.15
N THR A 13 7.11 8.18 -9.89
CA THR A 13 8.00 7.54 -8.91
C THR A 13 7.35 6.26 -8.35
N PRO A 14 8.16 5.35 -7.77
CA PRO A 14 7.60 4.25 -7.00
C PRO A 14 6.94 4.77 -5.72
N GLY A 15 5.96 4.01 -5.21
CA GLY A 15 5.22 4.41 -4.04
C GLY A 15 4.10 3.46 -3.67
N SER A 16 3.46 3.76 -2.53
CA SER A 16 2.20 3.14 -2.12
C SER A 16 1.06 4.13 -2.26
N TYR A 17 -0.13 3.65 -2.60
CA TYR A 17 -1.36 4.45 -2.71
C TYR A 17 -2.49 3.81 -1.92
N GLN A 18 -3.42 4.64 -1.45
CA GLN A 18 -4.57 4.24 -0.65
C GLN A 18 -5.84 4.86 -1.24
N PHE A 19 -6.87 4.05 -1.47
CA PHE A 19 -8.22 4.56 -1.72
C PHE A 19 -8.98 4.63 -0.40
N LYS A 20 -9.71 5.73 -0.21
CA LYS A 20 -10.52 5.99 0.98
C LYS A 20 -11.98 6.17 0.62
N ASP A 21 -12.88 5.78 1.53
CA ASP A 21 -14.31 6.08 1.44
C ASP A 21 -14.64 7.51 1.93
N GLY A 22 -15.92 7.90 1.88
CA GLY A 22 -16.37 9.23 2.33
C GLY A 22 -16.26 9.49 3.84
N PHE A 23 -15.94 8.45 4.63
CA PHE A 23 -15.61 8.58 6.05
C PHE A 23 -14.10 8.67 6.29
N GLY A 24 -13.29 8.70 5.21
CA GLY A 24 -11.83 8.73 5.28
C GLY A 24 -11.21 7.37 5.62
N ARG A 25 -11.97 6.28 5.63
CA ARG A 25 -11.43 4.94 5.95
C ARG A 25 -10.71 4.38 4.74
N VAL A 26 -9.52 3.82 4.96
CA VAL A 26 -8.76 3.14 3.91
C VAL A 26 -9.47 1.84 3.53
N ILE A 27 -9.97 1.79 2.29
CA ILE A 27 -10.71 0.64 1.76
C ILE A 27 -9.86 -0.26 0.86
N TYR A 28 -8.78 0.29 0.29
CA TYR A 28 -7.79 -0.43 -0.50
C TYR A 28 -6.41 0.21 -0.38
N VAL A 29 -5.36 -0.62 -0.36
CA VAL A 29 -3.95 -0.20 -0.42
C VAL A 29 -3.26 -0.96 -1.54
N GLY A 30 -2.38 -0.30 -2.29
CA GLY A 30 -1.51 -0.99 -3.24
C GLY A 30 -0.13 -0.33 -3.37
N LYS A 31 0.80 -1.03 -4.00
CA LYS A 31 2.10 -0.50 -4.43
C LYS A 31 2.18 -0.27 -5.94
N ALA A 32 3.05 0.63 -6.35
CA ALA A 32 3.32 0.93 -7.76
C ALA A 32 4.83 1.09 -8.00
N LYS A 33 5.31 0.59 -9.14
CA LYS A 33 6.62 0.97 -9.70
C LYS A 33 6.60 2.42 -10.21
N VAL A 34 5.47 2.82 -10.78
CA VAL A 34 5.19 4.17 -11.27
C VAL A 34 3.77 4.55 -10.84
N LEU A 35 3.66 5.44 -9.86
CA LEU A 35 2.37 5.87 -9.28
C LEU A 35 1.40 6.38 -10.34
N ARG A 36 1.84 7.27 -11.23
CA ARG A 36 1.00 7.83 -12.31
C ARG A 36 0.34 6.77 -13.17
N SER A 37 1.13 5.85 -13.69
CA SER A 37 0.63 4.75 -14.55
C SER A 37 -0.36 3.88 -13.80
N ARG A 38 -0.02 3.51 -12.55
CA ARG A 38 -0.86 2.62 -11.75
C ARG A 38 -2.19 3.26 -11.37
N ILE A 39 -2.20 4.50 -10.88
CA ILE A 39 -3.42 5.20 -10.49
C ILE A 39 -4.31 5.43 -11.72
N ASN A 40 -3.74 5.85 -12.86
CA ASN A 40 -4.50 6.04 -14.10
C ASN A 40 -5.18 4.75 -14.61
N SER A 41 -4.64 3.58 -14.30
CA SER A 41 -5.23 2.29 -14.71
C SER A 41 -6.60 2.01 -14.07
N TYR A 42 -6.91 2.60 -12.92
CA TYR A 42 -8.21 2.47 -12.27
C TYR A 42 -9.32 3.28 -12.95
N PHE A 43 -8.96 4.27 -13.77
CA PHE A 43 -9.90 5.15 -14.45
C PHE A 43 -10.04 4.81 -15.95
N GLN A 44 -9.78 3.55 -16.31
CA GLN A 44 -10.09 3.02 -17.63
C GLN A 44 -11.61 2.78 -17.78
N PRO A 45 -12.11 2.58 -19.01
CA PRO A 45 -13.51 2.20 -19.23
C PRO A 45 -13.91 0.98 -18.40
N ILE A 46 -15.13 1.01 -17.84
CA ILE A 46 -15.57 0.08 -16.78
C ILE A 46 -15.62 -1.37 -17.27
N ASP A 47 -15.91 -1.58 -18.56
CA ASP A 47 -15.92 -2.87 -19.26
C ASP A 47 -14.56 -3.56 -19.26
N LYS A 48 -13.47 -2.81 -19.09
CA LYS A 48 -12.09 -3.34 -19.03
C LYS A 48 -11.61 -3.63 -17.61
N ILE A 49 -12.42 -3.31 -16.60
CA ILE A 49 -12.06 -3.42 -15.18
C ILE A 49 -12.80 -4.60 -14.56
N HIS A 50 -12.11 -5.41 -13.77
CA HIS A 50 -12.72 -6.52 -13.04
C HIS A 50 -13.78 -6.04 -12.04
N THR A 51 -14.91 -6.75 -11.90
CA THR A 51 -16.07 -6.35 -11.07
C THR A 51 -15.70 -5.93 -9.64
N ARG A 52 -14.81 -6.66 -8.97
CA ARG A 52 -14.35 -6.31 -7.60
C ARG A 52 -13.65 -4.94 -7.55
N THR A 53 -12.88 -4.60 -8.58
CA THR A 53 -12.20 -3.31 -8.68
C THR A 53 -13.20 -2.19 -9.01
N GLN A 54 -14.23 -2.46 -9.81
CA GLN A 54 -15.31 -1.51 -10.08
C GLN A 54 -16.04 -1.13 -8.77
N GLN A 55 -16.41 -2.11 -7.95
CA GLN A 55 -17.05 -1.88 -6.65
C GLN A 55 -16.18 -1.02 -5.73
N MET A 56 -14.88 -1.31 -5.68
CA MET A 56 -13.92 -0.52 -4.90
C MET A 56 -13.84 0.94 -5.36
N ILE A 57 -13.79 1.20 -6.68
CA ILE A 57 -13.79 2.56 -7.23
C ILE A 57 -15.11 3.29 -6.95
N GLN A 58 -16.24 2.59 -7.04
CA GLN A 58 -17.57 3.18 -6.78
C GLN A 58 -17.71 3.67 -5.35
N GLU A 59 -17.17 2.92 -4.39
CA GLU A 59 -17.19 3.27 -2.97
C GLU A 59 -16.08 4.25 -2.55
N ALA A 60 -15.00 4.36 -3.33
CA ALA A 60 -13.94 5.32 -3.06
C ALA A 60 -14.42 6.76 -3.30
N GLU A 61 -13.93 7.67 -2.47
CA GLU A 61 -14.10 9.11 -2.62
C GLU A 61 -12.77 9.85 -2.85
N SER A 62 -11.67 9.34 -2.30
CA SER A 62 -10.35 9.91 -2.51
C SER A 62 -9.26 8.84 -2.70
N VAL A 63 -8.16 9.27 -3.32
CA VAL A 63 -6.93 8.48 -3.45
C VAL A 63 -5.76 9.33 -2.97
N GLU A 64 -4.94 8.74 -2.11
CA GLU A 64 -3.72 9.35 -1.59
C GLU A 64 -2.52 8.47 -1.92
N TRP A 65 -1.32 9.03 -1.93
CA TRP A 65 -0.09 8.28 -2.21
C TRP A 65 1.09 8.82 -1.43
N ILE A 66 2.04 7.91 -1.18
CA ILE A 66 3.31 8.17 -0.53
C ILE A 66 4.42 7.74 -1.50
N GLN A 67 5.27 8.68 -1.88
CA GLN A 67 6.44 8.42 -2.72
C GLN A 67 7.55 7.78 -1.90
N VAL A 68 8.28 6.85 -2.51
CA VAL A 68 9.44 6.19 -1.90
C VAL A 68 10.58 6.12 -2.91
N GLN A 69 11.76 5.69 -2.49
CA GLN A 69 12.94 5.71 -3.37
C GLN A 69 12.96 4.54 -4.35
N ASN A 70 12.42 3.38 -3.94
CA ASN A 70 12.53 2.14 -4.71
C ASN A 70 11.33 1.19 -4.50
N GLU A 71 11.26 0.13 -5.31
CA GLU A 71 10.15 -0.84 -5.26
C GLU A 71 10.10 -1.64 -3.96
N VAL A 72 11.24 -1.84 -3.29
CA VAL A 72 11.33 -2.60 -2.04
C VAL A 72 10.68 -1.82 -0.91
N GLU A 73 10.97 -0.52 -0.81
CA GLU A 73 10.29 0.38 0.13
C GLU A 73 8.79 0.46 -0.14
N ALA A 74 8.38 0.50 -1.41
CA ALA A 74 6.96 0.54 -1.77
C ALA A 74 6.23 -0.72 -1.29
N LEU A 75 6.88 -1.89 -1.40
CA LEU A 75 6.37 -3.17 -0.91
C LEU A 75 6.27 -3.19 0.62
N ILE A 76 7.32 -2.73 1.33
CA ILE A 76 7.33 -2.68 2.80
C ILE A 76 6.24 -1.74 3.32
N LEU A 77 6.08 -0.58 2.69
CA LEU A 77 5.08 0.41 3.05
C LEU A 77 3.66 -0.09 2.80
N GLU A 78 3.40 -0.66 1.61
CA GLU A 78 2.11 -1.29 1.29
C GLU A 78 1.75 -2.35 2.34
N HIS A 79 2.68 -3.27 2.64
CA HIS A 79 2.46 -4.30 3.65
C HIS A 79 2.11 -3.69 5.01
N SER A 80 2.86 -2.67 5.45
CA SER A 80 2.62 -2.01 6.73
C SER A 80 1.24 -1.36 6.80
N LEU A 81 0.82 -0.66 5.74
CA LEU A 81 -0.50 -0.03 5.63
C LEU A 81 -1.64 -1.04 5.56
N ILE A 82 -1.44 -2.19 4.88
CA ILE A 82 -2.44 -3.28 4.86
C ILE A 82 -2.61 -3.87 6.26
N GLN A 83 -1.52 -4.08 7.01
CA GLN A 83 -1.60 -4.61 8.38
C GLN A 83 -2.25 -3.61 9.34
N GLU A 84 -1.97 -2.32 9.17
CA GLU A 84 -2.53 -1.24 9.98
C GLU A 84 -4.04 -1.06 9.74
N HIS A 85 -4.46 -0.95 8.49
CA HIS A 85 -5.84 -0.57 8.15
C HIS A 85 -6.76 -1.77 7.87
N GLN A 86 -6.21 -2.96 7.63
CA GLN A 86 -6.94 -4.17 7.21
C GLN A 86 -8.04 -3.91 6.16
N PRO A 87 -7.72 -3.20 5.06
CA PRO A 87 -8.69 -2.73 4.08
C PRO A 87 -9.53 -3.86 3.48
N ARG A 88 -10.84 -3.66 3.39
CA ARG A 88 -11.81 -4.68 2.95
C ARG A 88 -11.60 -5.19 1.52
N PHE A 89 -11.07 -4.37 0.61
CA PHE A 89 -10.86 -4.79 -0.79
C PHE A 89 -9.54 -5.51 -1.02
N ASN A 90 -8.56 -5.36 -0.12
CA ASN A 90 -7.33 -6.15 -0.18
C ASN A 90 -7.65 -7.61 0.13
N VAL A 91 -7.10 -8.51 -0.69
CA VAL A 91 -7.18 -9.95 -0.42
C VAL A 91 -6.34 -10.23 0.81
N ARG A 92 -6.97 -10.77 1.86
CA ARG A 92 -6.25 -11.26 3.04
C ARG A 92 -5.50 -12.53 2.65
N LEU A 93 -4.20 -12.40 2.44
CA LEU A 93 -3.34 -13.57 2.30
C LEU A 93 -3.29 -14.26 3.67
N ARG A 94 -3.62 -15.56 3.71
CA ARG A 94 -3.55 -16.38 4.93
C ARG A 94 -2.13 -16.61 5.42
N ASP A 95 -1.12 -16.40 4.57
CA ASP A 95 0.30 -16.47 4.94
C ASP A 95 0.70 -15.12 5.55
N ASP A 96 0.76 -15.08 6.87
CA ASP A 96 1.03 -13.94 7.75
C ASP A 96 2.54 -13.65 7.92
N LYS A 97 3.36 -14.13 6.98
CA LYS A 97 4.80 -13.89 6.98
C LYS A 97 5.10 -12.42 6.70
N SER A 98 5.31 -11.67 7.76
CA SER A 98 5.90 -10.33 7.69
C SER A 98 7.28 -10.35 7.02
N TYR A 99 7.62 -9.25 6.34
CA TYR A 99 8.92 -9.07 5.69
C TYR A 99 10.05 -9.19 6.73
N PRO A 100 11.16 -9.90 6.43
CA PRO A 100 12.26 -10.00 7.37
C PRO A 100 13.00 -8.67 7.48
N PHE A 101 13.33 -8.27 8.70
CA PHE A 101 14.14 -7.11 9.01
C PHE A 101 15.44 -7.54 9.69
N LEU A 102 16.50 -6.76 9.50
CA LEU A 102 17.72 -6.89 10.29
C LEU A 102 17.53 -6.14 11.60
N ALA A 103 17.54 -6.87 12.72
CA ALA A 103 17.55 -6.29 14.05
C ALA A 103 18.96 -6.34 14.64
N VAL A 104 19.30 -5.34 15.44
CA VAL A 104 20.54 -5.29 16.21
C VAL A 104 20.16 -5.25 17.68
N THR A 105 20.68 -6.18 18.49
CA THR A 105 20.44 -6.15 19.94
C THR A 105 21.17 -4.96 20.56
N THR A 106 20.45 -4.15 21.30
CA THR A 106 21.01 -2.96 21.98
C THR A 106 21.17 -3.14 23.48
N ALA A 107 20.60 -4.22 24.05
CA ALA A 107 20.63 -4.53 25.48
C ALA A 107 21.78 -5.47 25.88
N ASP A 108 22.41 -6.15 24.91
CA ASP A 108 23.54 -7.03 25.16
C ASP A 108 24.85 -6.24 25.25
N GLU A 109 25.81 -6.72 26.05
CA GLU A 109 27.17 -6.19 26.12
C GLU A 109 27.84 -6.13 24.72
N TRP A 110 27.52 -7.10 23.87
CA TRP A 110 28.00 -7.20 22.50
C TRP A 110 26.81 -7.26 21.53
N PRO A 111 26.54 -6.19 20.75
CA PRO A 111 25.42 -6.15 19.81
C PRO A 111 25.47 -7.29 18.79
N ARG A 112 24.34 -7.96 18.59
CA ARG A 112 24.20 -9.05 17.62
C ARG A 112 23.23 -8.66 16.52
N ALA A 113 23.63 -8.92 15.29
CA ALA A 113 22.76 -8.82 14.12
C ALA A 113 21.93 -10.10 13.99
N MET A 114 20.61 -9.96 13.88
CA MET A 114 19.69 -11.09 13.73
C MET A 114 18.59 -10.77 12.73
N LEU A 115 18.16 -11.78 11.97
CA LEU A 115 17.01 -11.67 11.09
C LEU A 115 15.74 -11.89 11.91
N THR A 116 14.84 -10.91 11.91
CA THR A 116 13.56 -11.00 12.64
C THR A 116 12.38 -10.74 11.71
N ARG A 117 11.18 -11.13 12.15
CA ARG A 117 9.90 -10.90 11.47
C ARG A 117 8.91 -10.33 12.49
N GLY A 118 8.15 -9.31 12.11
CA GLY A 118 7.13 -8.70 12.97
C GLY A 118 7.67 -7.61 13.90
N LYS A 119 6.83 -7.15 14.84
CA LYS A 119 7.20 -6.11 15.80
C LYS A 119 8.23 -6.66 16.78
N LEU A 120 9.40 -6.04 16.86
CA LEU A 120 10.32 -6.22 17.98
C LEU A 120 9.58 -5.82 19.27
N LYS A 121 9.36 -6.78 20.17
CA LYS A 121 8.87 -6.47 21.51
C LYS A 121 9.94 -5.62 22.19
N ARG A 122 9.54 -4.42 22.61
CA ARG A 122 10.35 -3.59 23.52
C ARG A 122 10.42 -4.25 24.89
#